data_AF-A0AAW0RXZ3-F1
#
_entry.id   AF-A0AAW0RXZ3-F1
#
_cell.length_a   1.000
_cell.length_b   1.000
_cell.length_c   1.000
_cell.angle_alpha   90.00
_cell.angle_beta   90.00
_cell.angle_gamma   90.00
#
_symmetry.space_group_name_H-M   'P 1'
#
loop_
_entity.id
_entity.type
_entity.pdbx_description
1 polymer ?
#
loop_
_entity_poly.entity_id
_entity_poly.type
_entity_poly.pdbx_seq_one_letter_code
_entity_poly.pdbx_strand_id
1 'polypeptide(L)'
;MLAAPSSCHFLEKKSIFVIGAGISGTAFVASLRAIWDQQVTFPQVTVFDRDSRYTHERCGGYSISLVGHDVSGGLIALSKMGWLDNVLRSAVAGVDSDDTFKLWSSDWKELTGRQHSPTSGIPTSSVRISRIEVRRILLEAA
;
A
#
# COMPACT_ATOMS: atom_id res chain seq x y z
N MET A 1 26.77 37.15 -12.51
CA MET A 1 26.78 36.12 -11.45
C MET A 1 25.39 35.50 -11.41
N LEU A 2 25.21 34.32 -12.01
CA LEU A 2 23.91 33.63 -12.02
C LEU A 2 23.70 33.02 -10.64
N ALA A 3 22.56 33.32 -10.00
CA ALA A 3 22.21 32.73 -8.72
C ALA A 3 22.10 31.20 -8.88
N ALA A 4 22.84 30.45 -8.07
CA ALA A 4 22.68 29.00 -8.00
C ALA A 4 21.23 28.68 -7.60
N PRO A 5 20.59 27.66 -8.20
CA PRO A 5 19.23 27.30 -7.83
C PRO A 5 19.20 26.97 -6.33
N SER A 6 18.31 27.62 -5.60
CA SER A 6 18.10 27.41 -4.18
C SER A 6 17.85 25.92 -3.94
N SER A 7 18.77 25.26 -3.22
CA SER A 7 18.77 23.82 -2.92
C SER A 7 17.74 23.42 -1.86
N CYS A 8 16.58 24.09 -1.82
CA CYS A 8 15.48 23.76 -0.92
C CYS A 8 14.47 22.89 -1.67
N HIS A 9 14.04 21.80 -1.03
CA HIS A 9 12.95 21.00 -1.56
C HIS A 9 11.69 21.86 -1.69
N PHE A 10 11.01 21.83 -2.84
CA PHE A 10 9.90 22.75 -3.12
C PHE A 10 8.69 22.58 -2.17
N LEU A 11 8.56 21.43 -1.51
CA LEU A 11 7.54 21.17 -0.47
C LEU A 11 7.98 21.52 0.95
N GLU A 12 9.24 21.88 1.18
CA GLU A 12 9.73 22.24 2.50
C GLU A 12 8.89 23.39 3.10
N LYS A 13 8.48 23.25 4.37
CA LYS A 13 7.66 24.22 5.11
C LYS A 13 6.28 24.52 4.50
N LYS A 14 5.83 23.74 3.51
CA LYS A 14 4.46 23.83 3.01
C LYS A 14 3.52 22.94 3.84
N SER A 15 2.25 23.31 3.82
CA SER A 15 1.17 22.47 4.35
C SER A 15 0.55 21.66 3.23
N ILE A 16 0.34 20.37 3.47
CA ILE A 16 -0.35 19.44 2.57
C ILE A 16 -1.60 18.94 3.27
N PHE A 17 -2.75 19.12 2.63
CA PHE A 17 -4.02 18.64 3.14
C PHE A 17 -4.47 17.43 2.31
N VAL A 18 -4.64 16.28 2.96
CA VAL A 18 -5.11 15.05 2.32
C VAL A 18 -6.55 14.81 2.72
N ILE A 19 -7.45 14.77 1.73
CA ILE A 19 -8.89 14.53 1.96
C ILE A 19 -9.19 13.05 1.74
N GLY A 20 -9.32 12.32 2.83
CA GLY A 20 -9.54 10.88 2.93
C GLY A 20 -8.39 10.16 3.66
N ALA A 21 -8.67 9.54 4.80
CA ALA A 21 -7.77 8.67 5.58
C ALA A 21 -8.08 7.17 5.39
N GLY A 22 -8.59 6.82 4.20
CA GLY A 22 -8.62 5.45 3.70
C GLY A 22 -7.26 5.02 3.14
N ILE A 23 -7.20 3.81 2.57
CA ILE A 23 -5.95 3.20 2.05
C ILE A 23 -5.16 4.16 1.14
N SER A 24 -5.80 4.78 0.15
CA SER A 24 -5.08 5.62 -0.82
C SER A 24 -4.48 6.87 -0.19
N GLY A 25 -5.22 7.55 0.69
CA GLY A 25 -4.73 8.76 1.35
C GLY A 25 -3.61 8.45 2.34
N THR A 26 -3.74 7.38 3.12
CA THR A 26 -2.65 6.93 4.01
C THR A 26 -1.45 6.43 3.21
N ALA A 27 -1.66 5.73 2.10
CA ALA A 27 -0.58 5.27 1.21
C ALA A 27 0.19 6.44 0.60
N PHE A 28 -0.50 7.52 0.23
CA PHE A 28 0.15 8.74 -0.25
C PHE A 28 1.08 9.32 0.80
N VAL A 29 0.61 9.49 2.04
CA VAL A 29 1.43 10.07 3.13
C VAL A 29 2.60 9.15 3.49
N ALA A 30 2.35 7.84 3.62
CA ALA A 30 3.39 6.84 3.86
C ALA A 30 4.45 6.83 2.77
N SER A 31 4.04 6.88 1.50
CA SER A 31 4.97 6.92 0.36
C SER A 31 5.77 8.21 0.36
N LEU A 32 5.12 9.35 0.63
CA LEU A 32 5.78 10.65 0.73
C LEU A 32 6.86 10.62 1.81
N ARG A 33 6.57 10.07 2.99
CA ARG A 33 7.57 9.89 4.05
C ARG A 33 8.71 8.97 3.64
N ALA A 34 8.40 7.84 3.01
CA ALA A 34 9.40 6.85 2.64
C ALA A 34 10.44 7.38 1.62
N ILE A 35 10.02 8.26 0.71
CA ILE A 35 10.91 8.86 -0.30
C ILE A 35 11.52 10.19 0.14
N TRP A 36 11.14 10.71 1.31
CA TRP A 36 11.56 12.04 1.74
C TRP A 36 13.02 12.06 2.18
N ASP A 37 13.75 13.09 1.75
CA ASP A 37 15.12 13.33 2.22
C ASP A 37 15.11 13.74 3.68
N GLN A 38 15.70 12.91 4.54
CA GLN A 38 15.78 13.15 5.99
C GLN A 38 16.59 14.41 6.35
N GLN A 39 17.40 14.94 5.44
CA GLN A 39 18.14 16.19 5.64
C GLN A 39 17.26 17.44 5.43
N VAL A 40 16.04 17.28 4.91
CA VAL A 40 15.12 18.38 4.63
C VAL A 40 13.90 18.31 5.56
N THR A 41 13.43 19.47 6.02
CA THR A 41 12.24 19.53 6.88
C THR A 41 11.00 18.97 6.17
N PHE A 42 10.42 17.91 6.72
CA PHE A 42 9.19 17.32 6.19
C PHE A 42 8.02 18.34 6.22
N PRO A 43 7.17 18.39 5.16
CA PRO A 43 6.01 19.28 5.14
C PRO A 43 5.03 18.97 6.27
N GLN A 44 4.25 19.97 6.68
CA GLN A 44 3.14 19.73 7.59
C GLN A 44 2.02 19.02 6.83
N VAL A 45 1.75 17.76 7.16
CA VAL A 45 0.67 16.99 6.53
C VAL A 45 -0.49 16.82 7.50
N THR A 46 -1.68 17.25 7.07
CA THR A 46 -2.94 17.04 7.81
C THR A 46 -3.88 16.20 6.97
N VAL A 47 -4.31 15.07 7.53
CA VAL A 47 -5.26 14.16 6.88
C VAL A 47 -6.64 14.35 7.49
N PHE A 48 -7.64 14.60 6.64
CA PHE A 48 -9.04 14.68 7.03
C PHE A 48 -9.78 13.45 6.55
N ASP A 49 -10.70 12.92 7.34
CA ASP A 49 -11.61 11.86 6.93
C ASP A 49 -13.00 12.18 7.48
N ARG A 50 -14.03 11.75 6.76
CA ARG A 50 -15.41 11.90 7.21
C ARG A 50 -15.73 10.93 8.35
N ASP A 51 -15.16 9.74 8.27
CA ASP A 51 -15.48 8.61 9.11
C ASP A 51 -14.56 8.61 10.34
N SER A 52 -15.17 8.41 11.52
CA SER A 52 -14.42 8.24 12.77
C SER A 52 -13.60 6.94 12.76
N ARG A 53 -12.63 6.81 13.68
CA ARG A 53 -11.85 5.57 13.83
C ARG A 53 -12.76 4.33 13.98
N TYR A 54 -13.83 4.45 14.78
CA TYR A 54 -14.80 3.38 15.02
C TYR A 54 -15.53 2.92 13.74
N THR A 55 -15.87 3.86 12.85
CA THR A 55 -16.55 3.53 11.59
C THR A 55 -15.66 2.66 10.69
N HIS A 56 -14.35 2.94 10.66
CA HIS A 56 -13.41 2.18 9.84
C HIS A 56 -13.22 0.74 10.34
N GLU A 57 -13.26 0.53 11.65
CA GLU A 57 -13.16 -0.81 12.26
C GLU A 57 -14.36 -1.69 11.88
N ARG A 58 -15.57 -1.12 11.83
CA ARG A 58 -16.79 -1.86 11.45
C ARG A 58 -16.88 -2.21 9.97
N CYS A 59 -16.41 -1.33 9.08
CA CYS A 59 -16.56 -1.48 7.64
C CYS A 59 -15.40 -2.23 6.96
N GLY A 60 -14.39 -2.68 7.72
CA GLY A 60 -13.14 -3.22 7.18
C GLY A 60 -12.97 -4.75 7.26
N GLY A 61 -14.02 -5.50 7.58
CA GLY A 61 -13.94 -6.95 7.83
C GLY A 61 -13.62 -7.83 6.62
N TYR A 62 -13.60 -7.28 5.40
CA TYR A 62 -13.24 -8.03 4.19
C TYR A 62 -11.74 -7.96 3.90
N SER A 63 -11.23 -8.99 3.20
CA SER A 63 -9.87 -8.98 2.66
C SER A 63 -9.81 -8.30 1.29
N ILE A 64 -8.67 -7.68 1.01
CA ILE A 64 -8.31 -7.16 -0.30
C ILE A 64 -7.12 -7.93 -0.85
N SER A 65 -6.97 -7.93 -2.17
CA SER A 65 -5.80 -8.48 -2.84
C SER A 65 -4.78 -7.37 -3.06
N LEU A 66 -3.55 -7.60 -2.63
CA LEU A 66 -2.41 -6.78 -3.01
C LEU A 66 -1.62 -7.51 -4.09
N VAL A 67 -1.36 -6.83 -5.19
CA VAL A 67 -0.71 -7.39 -6.37
C VAL A 67 0.81 -7.24 -6.28
N GLY A 68 1.54 -8.29 -6.63
CA GLY A 68 3.00 -8.34 -6.72
C GLY A 68 3.55 -8.69 -8.11
N HIS A 69 2.69 -9.02 -9.08
CA HIS A 69 3.09 -9.34 -10.46
C HIS A 69 3.05 -8.14 -11.42
N ASP A 70 2.66 -6.96 -10.94
CA ASP A 70 2.61 -5.72 -11.71
C ASP A 70 3.45 -4.64 -11.01
N VAL A 71 4.20 -3.83 -11.77
CA VAL A 71 5.10 -2.78 -11.26
C VAL A 71 4.39 -1.65 -10.51
N SER A 72 3.09 -1.47 -10.77
CA SER A 72 2.19 -0.56 -10.05
C SER A 72 1.43 -1.23 -8.91
N GLY A 73 1.70 -2.52 -8.66
CA GLY A 73 1.04 -3.33 -7.65
C GLY A 73 1.35 -2.89 -6.21
N GLY A 74 0.39 -3.12 -5.32
CA GLY A 74 0.49 -2.73 -3.91
C GLY A 74 1.70 -3.34 -3.20
N LEU A 75 2.07 -4.60 -3.50
CA LEU A 75 3.26 -5.22 -2.90
C LEU A 75 4.56 -4.54 -3.34
N ILE A 76 4.62 -4.01 -4.56
CA ILE A 76 5.77 -3.25 -5.05
C ILE A 76 5.88 -1.93 -4.28
N ALA A 77 4.75 -1.23 -4.13
CA ALA A 77 4.72 0.02 -3.38
C ALA A 77 5.18 -0.20 -1.92
N LEU A 78 4.66 -1.24 -1.26
CA LEU A 78 5.02 -1.58 0.11
C LEU A 78 6.47 -2.04 0.26
N SER A 79 7.02 -2.74 -0.74
CA SER A 79 8.46 -3.06 -0.81
C SER A 79 9.31 -1.81 -0.88
N LYS A 80 8.98 -0.86 -1.77
CA LYS A 80 9.70 0.42 -1.90
C LYS A 80 9.63 1.28 -0.64
N MET A 81 8.55 1.15 0.14
CA MET A 81 8.42 1.82 1.43
C MET A 81 9.13 1.09 2.58
N GLY A 82 9.65 -0.13 2.38
CA GLY A 82 10.28 -0.93 3.43
C GLY A 82 9.30 -1.68 4.34
N TRP A 83 8.03 -1.84 3.92
CA TRP A 83 6.95 -2.44 4.71
C TRP A 83 6.45 -3.80 4.18
N LEU A 84 7.11 -4.36 3.16
CA LEU A 84 6.71 -5.63 2.55
C LEU A 84 6.59 -6.76 3.58
N ASP A 85 7.59 -6.94 4.43
CA ASP A 85 7.58 -8.05 5.40
C ASP A 85 6.45 -7.94 6.42
N ASN A 86 6.09 -6.72 6.82
CA ASN A 86 4.96 -6.47 7.71
C ASN A 86 3.64 -6.91 7.06
N VAL A 87 3.49 -6.65 5.77
CA VAL A 87 2.31 -7.03 4.99
C VAL A 87 2.23 -8.54 4.81
N LEU A 88 3.37 -9.19 4.50
CA LEU A 88 3.42 -10.64 4.33
C LEU A 88 3.09 -11.36 5.65
N ARG A 89 3.62 -10.88 6.78
CA ARG A 89 3.31 -11.46 8.11
C ARG A 89 1.83 -11.37 8.49
N SER A 90 1.13 -10.35 8.02
CA SER A 90 -0.28 -10.16 8.33
C SER A 90 -1.23 -10.61 7.21
N ALA A 91 -0.71 -11.20 6.15
CA ALA A 91 -1.52 -11.76 5.07
C ALA A 91 -2.27 -13.00 5.56
N VAL A 92 -3.52 -13.12 5.12
CA VAL A 92 -4.41 -14.26 5.41
C VAL A 92 -4.19 -15.40 4.43
N ALA A 93 -3.73 -15.11 3.21
CA ALA A 93 -3.39 -16.08 2.17
C ALA A 93 -2.41 -15.48 1.15
N GLY A 94 -1.78 -16.33 0.33
CA GLY A 94 -0.94 -15.91 -0.81
C GLY A 94 0.57 -15.84 -0.54
N VAL A 95 1.05 -15.94 0.70
CA VAL A 95 2.49 -15.77 1.02
C VAL A 95 3.32 -16.95 0.51
N ASP A 96 2.80 -18.17 0.63
CA ASP A 96 3.46 -19.42 0.25
C ASP A 96 2.59 -20.27 -0.69
N SER A 97 1.51 -19.70 -1.25
CA SER A 97 0.61 -20.43 -2.14
C SER A 97 0.84 -20.08 -3.60
N ASP A 98 0.67 -21.08 -4.47
CA ASP A 98 0.42 -20.91 -5.89
C ASP A 98 -0.99 -20.31 -6.09
N ASP A 99 -1.26 -19.15 -5.49
CA ASP A 99 -2.56 -18.47 -5.52
C ASP A 99 -2.90 -18.14 -6.97
N THR A 100 -3.69 -19.04 -7.55
CA THR A 100 -4.12 -19.04 -8.93
C THR A 100 -5.56 -18.61 -8.91
N PHE A 101 -5.90 -17.58 -9.67
CA PHE A 101 -7.31 -17.30 -9.92
C PHE A 101 -7.91 -18.51 -10.61
N LYS A 102 -8.91 -19.15 -10.01
CA LYS A 102 -9.62 -20.29 -10.59
C LYS A 102 -11.10 -20.00 -10.72
N LEU A 103 -11.65 -20.28 -11.88
CA LEU A 103 -13.08 -20.31 -12.13
C LEU A 103 -13.53 -21.77 -12.19
N TRP A 104 -14.59 -22.09 -11.44
CA TRP A 104 -15.14 -23.43 -11.36
C TRP A 104 -16.58 -23.44 -11.87
N SER A 105 -17.01 -24.53 -12.48
CA SER A 105 -18.42 -24.77 -12.81
C SER A 105 -19.22 -25.14 -11.55
N SER A 106 -20.54 -25.17 -11.65
CA SER A 106 -21.44 -25.67 -10.59
C SER A 106 -21.16 -27.11 -10.20
N ASP A 107 -20.60 -27.90 -11.12
CA ASP A 107 -20.25 -29.32 -10.91
C ASP A 107 -18.80 -29.48 -10.44
N TRP A 108 -18.18 -28.42 -9.89
CA TRP A 108 -16.80 -28.40 -9.40
C TRP A 108 -15.74 -28.77 -10.44
N LYS A 109 -15.99 -28.49 -11.72
CA LYS A 109 -14.98 -28.62 -12.78
C LYS A 109 -14.25 -27.31 -12.96
N GLU A 110 -12.90 -27.34 -12.96
CA GLU A 110 -12.10 -26.17 -13.28
C GLU A 110 -12.38 -25.75 -14.73
N LEU A 111 -12.86 -24.51 -14.92
CA LEU A 111 -13.12 -23.90 -16.22
C LEU A 111 -11.90 -23.16 -16.73
N THR A 112 -11.24 -22.39 -15.86
CA THR A 112 -9.99 -21.69 -16.17
C THR A 112 -9.21 -21.37 -14.91
N GLY A 113 -7.88 -21.37 -15.03
CA GLY A 113 -6.93 -21.01 -13.99
C GLY A 113 -5.88 -20.07 -14.56
N ARG A 114 -5.56 -18.97 -13.88
CA ARG A 114 -4.42 -18.12 -14.27
C ARG A 114 -3.51 -17.82 -13.08
N GLN A 115 -2.26 -18.19 -13.24
CA GLN A 115 -1.18 -17.89 -12.32
C GLN A 115 -0.30 -16.81 -12.93
N HIS A 116 0.01 -15.79 -12.15
CA HIS A 116 0.99 -14.77 -12.52
C HIS A 116 2.29 -15.04 -11.77
N SER A 117 3.42 -14.84 -12.42
CA SER A 117 4.71 -14.85 -11.74
C SER A 117 4.91 -13.53 -10.99
N PRO A 118 5.50 -13.54 -9.78
CA PRO A 118 5.85 -12.32 -9.08
C PRO A 118 6.87 -11.48 -9.85
N THR A 119 6.85 -10.18 -9.61
CA THR A 119 7.91 -9.28 -10.07
C THR A 119 9.20 -9.57 -9.30
N SER A 120 10.37 -9.35 -9.92
CA SER A 120 11.68 -9.52 -9.28
C SER A 120 11.76 -8.83 -7.92
N GLY A 121 12.24 -9.55 -6.90
CA GLY A 121 12.37 -9.05 -5.52
C GLY A 121 11.10 -9.13 -4.68
N ILE A 122 10.00 -9.65 -5.23
CA ILE A 122 8.75 -9.90 -4.52
C ILE A 122 8.55 -11.40 -4.39
N PRO A 123 8.22 -11.93 -3.20
CA PRO A 123 8.14 -13.37 -2.99
C PRO A 123 6.87 -14.00 -3.59
N THR A 124 5.81 -13.23 -3.80
CA THR A 124 4.52 -13.73 -4.27
C THR A 124 3.82 -12.79 -5.25
N SER A 125 3.02 -13.35 -6.16
CA SER A 125 2.29 -12.61 -7.18
C SER A 125 1.06 -11.88 -6.66
N SER A 126 0.51 -12.32 -5.52
CA SER A 126 -0.53 -11.63 -4.77
C SER A 126 -0.67 -12.16 -3.35
N VAL A 127 -1.15 -11.33 -2.44
CA VAL A 127 -1.64 -11.77 -1.11
C VAL A 127 -3.05 -11.28 -0.85
N ARG A 128 -3.78 -12.03 -0.02
CA ARG A 128 -5.02 -11.58 0.61
C ARG A 128 -4.71 -11.07 2.01
N ILE A 129 -5.12 -9.85 2.31
CA ILE A 129 -4.91 -9.22 3.62
C ILE A 129 -6.16 -8.42 4.01
N SER A 130 -6.48 -8.35 5.29
CA SER A 130 -7.66 -7.59 5.74
C SER A 130 -7.49 -6.10 5.44
N ARG A 131 -8.59 -5.43 5.07
CA ARG A 131 -8.55 -3.99 4.80
C ARG A 131 -8.09 -3.18 6.03
N ILE A 132 -8.50 -3.61 7.22
CA ILE A 132 -8.11 -2.99 8.50
C ILE A 132 -6.60 -3.04 8.67
N GLU A 133 -6.00 -4.20 8.36
CA GLU A 133 -4.58 -4.41 8.58
C GLU A 133 -3.71 -3.63 7.60
N VAL A 134 -4.09 -3.58 6.32
CA VAL A 134 -3.41 -2.71 5.35
C VAL A 134 -3.46 -1.25 5.80
N ARG A 135 -4.62 -0.80 6.29
CA ARG A 135 -4.75 0.56 6.81
C ARG A 135 -3.88 0.78 8.05
N ARG A 136 -3.82 -0.17 8.98
CA ARG A 136 -2.95 -0.09 10.17
C ARG A 136 -1.48 0.08 9.77
N ILE A 137 -0.99 -0.77 8.88
CA ILE A 137 0.40 -0.70 8.37
C ILE A 137 0.68 0.66 7.71
N LEU A 138 -0.24 1.15 6.88
CA LEU A 138 -0.08 2.45 6.22
C LEU A 138 -0.14 3.63 7.21
N LEU A 139 -0.93 3.54 8.27
CA LEU A 139 -0.97 4.56 9.32
C LEU A 139 0.32 4.58 10.16
N GLU A 140 0.95 3.43 10.38
CA GLU A 140 2.26 3.34 11.06
C GLU A 140 3.40 3.87 10.18
N ALA A 141 3.27 3.71 8.86
CA ALA A 141 4.23 4.24 7.89
C ALA A 141 4.10 5.75 7.64
N ALA A 142 2.91 6.32 7.84
CA ALA A 142 2.54 7.70 7.54
C ALA A 142 2.92 8.70 8.64
#